data_AF-A0A3N0J246-F1
#
_entry.id   AF-A0A3N0J246-F1
#
_cell.length_a   1.000
_cell.length_b   1.000
_cell.length_c   1.000
_cell.angle_alpha   90.00
_cell.angle_beta   90.00
_cell.angle_gamma   90.00
#
_symmetry.space_group_name_H-M   'P 1'
#
loop_
_entity.id
_entity.type
_entity.pdbx_description
1 polymer ?
#
loop_
_entity_poly.entity_id
_entity_poly.type
_entity_poly.pdbx_seq_one_letter_code
_entity_poly.pdbx_strand_id
1 'polypeptide(L)'
;MIGANIQSRRKMIGLTQEQVAERLGVSRQTVAKWEAGESTPDLANAAALVDVLDVSLDDLVSYDPQGTVLPMPPRGKHLFGAVTVGERGQIVIPKQARELFGIEPGDTMLVLGDEEQGLAVLKADDFMDRVALLRTMIDS
;
A
#
# COMPACT_ATOMS: atom_id res chain seq x y z
N MET A 1 5.46 15.45 9.76
CA MET A 1 4.53 14.42 9.22
C MET A 1 5.28 13.16 8.82
N ILE A 2 6.32 13.23 7.97
CA ILE A 2 7.11 12.06 7.57
C ILE A 2 7.67 11.22 8.75
N GLY A 3 8.12 11.84 9.85
CA GLY A 3 8.64 11.13 11.02
C GLY A 3 7.64 10.20 11.70
N ALA A 4 6.39 10.66 11.86
CA ALA A 4 5.31 9.84 12.41
C ALA A 4 4.97 8.66 11.48
N ASN A 5 5.04 8.89 10.16
CA ASN A 5 4.79 7.86 9.15
C ASN A 5 5.87 6.77 9.16
N ILE A 6 7.15 7.17 9.21
CA ILE A 6 8.29 6.25 9.38
C ILE A 6 8.07 5.40 10.63
N GLN A 7 7.79 6.02 11.77
CA GLN A 7 7.61 5.31 13.02
C GLN A 7 6.42 4.35 12.98
N SER A 8 5.26 4.81 12.50
CA SER A 8 4.03 4.03 12.43
C SER A 8 4.22 2.79 11.56
N ARG A 9 4.75 2.98 10.34
CA ARG A 9 5.00 1.88 9.41
C ARG A 9 6.03 0.91 9.96
N ARG A 10 7.15 1.40 10.51
CA ARG A 10 8.20 0.56 11.12
C ARG A 10 7.62 -0.34 12.21
N LYS A 11 6.82 0.20 13.13
CA LYS A 11 6.19 -0.57 14.22
C LYS A 11 5.23 -1.62 13.68
N MET A 12 4.47 -1.28 12.64
CA MET A 12 3.50 -2.19 12.01
C MET A 12 4.16 -3.41 11.36
N ILE A 13 5.33 -3.24 10.75
CA ILE A 13 6.11 -4.34 10.16
C ILE A 13 7.11 -4.96 11.17
N GLY A 14 7.02 -4.60 12.45
CA GLY A 14 7.80 -5.23 13.54
C GLY A 14 9.29 -4.88 13.58
N LEU A 15 9.74 -3.82 12.90
CA LEU A 15 11.15 -3.42 12.88
C LEU A 15 11.52 -2.52 14.07
N THR A 16 12.77 -2.61 14.54
CA THR A 16 13.35 -1.67 15.51
C THR A 16 14.05 -0.51 14.80
N GLN A 17 14.30 0.60 15.52
CA GLN A 17 15.09 1.72 14.97
C GLN A 17 16.50 1.26 14.57
N GLU A 18 17.08 0.32 15.32
CA GLU A 18 18.39 -0.25 15.04
C GLU A 18 18.40 -1.01 13.71
N GLN A 19 17.40 -1.87 13.48
CA GLN A 19 17.28 -2.65 12.25
C GLN A 19 17.07 -1.76 11.01
N VAL A 20 16.30 -0.67 11.14
CA VAL A 20 16.14 0.29 10.05
C VAL A 20 17.45 1.02 9.79
N ALA A 21 18.15 1.45 10.84
CA ALA A 21 19.43 2.14 10.72
C ALA A 21 20.50 1.27 10.05
N GLU A 22 20.60 0.00 10.45
CA GLU A 22 21.51 -0.99 9.88
C GLU A 22 21.25 -1.20 8.37
N ARG A 23 19.98 -1.36 7.98
CA ARG A 23 19.60 -1.52 6.55
C ARG A 23 19.89 -0.28 5.71
N LEU A 24 19.86 0.90 6.32
CA LEU A 24 20.12 2.18 5.65
C LEU A 24 21.59 2.60 5.69
N GLY A 25 22.44 1.91 6.47
CA GLY A 25 23.83 2.31 6.68
C GLY A 25 23.98 3.62 7.45
N VAL A 26 23.01 3.96 8.31
CA VAL A 26 23.02 5.19 9.14
C VAL A 26 23.06 4.83 10.63
N SER A 27 23.28 5.83 11.48
CA SER A 27 23.21 5.61 12.94
C SER A 27 21.76 5.45 13.42
N ARG A 28 21.55 4.64 14.46
CA ARG A 28 20.24 4.55 15.15
C ARG A 28 19.72 5.92 15.58
N GLN A 29 20.61 6.81 16.01
CA GLN A 29 20.26 8.17 16.43
C GLN A 29 19.70 9.00 15.26
N THR A 30 20.19 8.78 14.04
CA THR A 30 19.67 9.41 12.82
C THR A 30 18.21 9.04 12.61
N VAL A 31 17.88 7.74 12.68
CA VAL A 31 16.49 7.26 12.55
C VAL A 31 15.61 7.81 13.68
N ALA A 32 16.11 7.85 14.92
CA ALA A 32 15.38 8.42 16.05
C ALA A 32 15.03 9.91 15.84
N LYS A 33 15.98 10.71 15.31
CA LYS A 33 15.74 12.12 14.99
C LYS A 33 14.72 12.30 13.87
N TRP A 34 14.72 11.43 12.86
CA TRP A 34 13.70 11.45 11.81
C TRP A 34 12.31 11.14 12.38
N GLU A 35 12.18 10.10 13.20
CA GLU A 35 10.91 9.73 13.83
C GLU A 35 10.38 10.82 14.77
N ALA A 36 11.27 11.51 15.50
CA ALA A 36 10.93 12.62 16.38
C ALA A 36 10.60 13.93 15.62
N GLY A 37 10.87 13.99 14.31
CA GLY A 37 10.70 15.21 13.50
C GLY A 37 11.77 16.26 13.74
N GLU A 38 12.86 15.93 14.42
CA GLU A 38 14.00 16.82 14.68
C GLU A 38 14.87 17.04 13.43
N SER A 39 14.82 16.11 12.47
CA SER A 39 15.45 16.23 11.16
C SER A 39 14.64 15.46 10.11
N THR A 40 14.89 15.73 8.83
CA THR A 40 14.28 14.99 7.73
C THR A 40 15.33 14.15 7.00
N PRO A 41 14.98 12.95 6.50
CA PRO A 41 15.86 12.22 5.62
C PRO A 41 16.09 13.02 4.33
N ASP A 42 17.31 12.97 3.79
CA ASP A 42 17.58 13.47 2.45
C ASP A 42 16.96 12.55 1.39
N LEU A 43 17.07 12.92 0.11
CA LEU A 43 16.47 12.16 -0.98
C LEU A 43 16.98 10.71 -1.05
N ALA A 44 18.27 10.49 -0.78
CA ALA A 44 18.87 9.15 -0.84
C ALA A 44 18.34 8.26 0.29
N ASN A 45 18.29 8.79 1.51
CA ASN A 45 17.73 8.08 2.66
C ASN A 45 16.22 7.90 2.55
N ALA A 46 15.49 8.86 1.98
CA ALA A 46 14.06 8.73 1.71
C ALA A 46 13.78 7.61 0.69
N ALA A 47 14.57 7.52 -0.38
CA ALA A 47 14.49 6.44 -1.35
C ALA A 47 14.79 5.08 -0.71
N ALA A 48 15.81 4.98 0.13
CA ALA A 48 16.12 3.73 0.81
C ALA A 48 15.06 3.38 1.90
N LEU A 49 14.47 4.37 2.56
CA LEU A 49 13.40 4.18 3.54
C LEU A 49 12.16 3.55 2.93
N VAL A 50 11.74 4.00 1.74
CA VAL A 50 10.55 3.45 1.09
C VAL A 50 10.72 1.97 0.72
N ASP A 51 11.95 1.53 0.45
CA ASP A 51 12.27 0.13 0.21
C ASP A 51 12.29 -0.68 1.51
N VAL A 52 12.95 -0.17 2.55
CA VAL A 52 13.03 -0.84 3.87
C VAL A 52 11.66 -1.00 4.52
N LEU A 53 10.78 0.00 4.37
CA LEU A 53 9.46 0.05 4.98
C LEU A 53 8.34 -0.54 4.10
N ASP A 54 8.68 -0.93 2.87
CA ASP A 54 7.74 -1.42 1.85
C ASP A 54 6.52 -0.51 1.69
N VAL A 55 6.77 0.74 1.30
CA VAL A 55 5.74 1.78 1.07
C VAL A 55 6.07 2.59 -0.18
N SER A 56 5.12 3.39 -0.66
CA SER A 56 5.41 4.41 -1.68
C SER A 56 5.99 5.67 -1.02
N LEU A 57 6.73 6.47 -1.80
CA LEU A 57 7.23 7.76 -1.33
C LEU A 57 6.09 8.74 -1.05
N ASP A 58 5.04 8.70 -1.87
CA ASP A 58 3.87 9.56 -1.69
C ASP A 58 3.16 9.24 -0.37
N ASP A 59 2.92 7.95 -0.08
CA ASP A 59 2.34 7.54 1.21
C ASP A 59 3.25 7.94 2.38
N LEU A 60 4.57 7.74 2.25
CA LEU A 60 5.52 8.08 3.31
C LEU A 60 5.45 9.58 3.68
N VAL A 61 5.24 10.45 2.69
CA VAL A 61 5.23 11.92 2.86
C VAL A 61 3.85 12.45 3.23
N SER A 62 2.80 11.97 2.57
CA SER A 62 1.46 12.57 2.55
C SER A 62 0.46 11.90 3.49
N TYR A 63 0.76 10.70 4.00
CA TYR A 63 -0.16 9.97 4.87
C TYR A 63 -0.35 10.69 6.20
N ASP A 64 -1.62 10.86 6.60
CA ASP A 64 -2.00 11.38 7.92
C ASP A 64 -2.43 10.21 8.83
N PRO A 65 -1.58 9.76 9.77
CA PRO A 65 -1.90 8.66 10.67
C PRO A 65 -3.05 8.98 11.64
N GLN A 66 -3.47 10.23 11.79
CA GLN A 66 -4.57 10.63 12.67
C GLN A 66 -5.91 10.80 11.91
N GLY A 67 -5.85 10.94 10.58
CA GLY A 67 -7.02 11.16 9.72
C GLY A 67 -7.67 9.89 9.14
N THR A 68 -7.03 8.72 9.31
CA THR A 68 -7.55 7.45 8.80
C THR A 68 -7.55 6.37 9.88
N VAL A 69 -8.61 5.56 9.91
CA VAL A 69 -8.75 4.39 10.81
C VAL A 69 -7.84 3.24 10.35
N LEU A 70 -7.45 3.24 9.08
CA LEU A 70 -6.71 2.15 8.46
C LEU A 70 -5.22 2.46 8.35
N PRO A 71 -4.33 1.47 8.57
CA PRO A 71 -2.89 1.65 8.49
C PRO A 71 -2.39 2.02 7.09
N MET A 72 -1.22 2.66 7.02
CA MET A 72 -0.50 2.93 5.77
C MET A 72 -0.31 1.64 4.95
N PRO A 73 -0.78 1.59 3.70
CA PRO A 73 -0.73 0.38 2.90
C PRO A 73 0.72 0.06 2.47
N PRO A 74 1.02 -1.23 2.22
CA PRO A 74 2.24 -1.64 1.55
C PRO A 74 2.39 -1.05 0.15
N ARG A 75 3.62 -1.04 -0.39
CA ARG A 75 3.88 -0.58 -1.75
C ARG A 75 2.98 -1.32 -2.76
N GLY A 76 2.38 -0.56 -3.67
CA GLY A 76 1.49 -1.08 -4.70
C GLY A 76 0.09 -1.48 -4.21
N LYS A 77 -0.20 -1.32 -2.91
CA LYS A 77 -1.55 -1.47 -2.36
C LYS A 77 -2.14 -0.09 -2.09
N HIS A 78 -3.42 0.07 -2.40
CA HIS A 78 -4.09 1.37 -2.32
C HIS A 78 -5.41 1.26 -1.57
N LEU A 79 -5.69 2.27 -0.75
CA LEU A 79 -6.99 2.48 -0.11
C LEU A 79 -7.68 3.65 -0.79
N PHE A 80 -8.82 3.41 -1.43
CA PHE A 80 -9.58 4.45 -2.13
C PHE A 80 -10.69 5.07 -1.27
N GLY A 81 -10.57 4.95 0.04
CA GLY A 81 -11.57 5.36 1.02
C GLY A 81 -12.62 4.29 1.32
N ALA A 82 -13.54 4.61 2.23
CA ALA A 82 -14.70 3.78 2.52
C ALA A 82 -15.84 4.11 1.53
N VAL A 83 -16.50 3.08 1.02
CA VAL A 83 -17.70 3.20 0.17
C VAL A 83 -18.87 2.49 0.84
N THR A 84 -20.07 3.04 0.67
CA THR A 84 -21.30 2.47 1.24
C THR A 84 -22.08 1.74 0.15
N VAL A 85 -22.80 0.68 0.55
CA VAL A 85 -23.72 -0.02 -0.33
C VAL A 85 -24.99 0.81 -0.51
N GLY A 86 -25.36 1.09 -1.76
CA GLY A 86 -26.62 1.80 -2.08
C GLY A 86 -27.86 0.93 -1.89
N GLU A 87 -29.05 1.53 -2.00
CA GLU A 87 -30.35 0.87 -1.76
C GLU A 87 -30.59 -0.40 -2.62
N ARG A 88 -29.93 -0.49 -3.77
CA ARG A 88 -30.04 -1.63 -4.71
C ARG A 88 -28.91 -2.65 -4.53
N GLY A 89 -28.16 -2.60 -3.43
CA GLY A 89 -26.99 -3.47 -3.21
C GLY A 89 -25.75 -3.06 -4.01
N GLN A 90 -25.76 -1.90 -4.66
CA GLN A 90 -24.68 -1.45 -5.54
C GLN A 90 -23.53 -0.81 -4.77
N ILE A 91 -22.30 -1.13 -5.16
CA ILE A 91 -21.08 -0.47 -4.68
C ILE A 91 -20.48 0.32 -5.84
N VAL A 92 -20.18 1.59 -5.62
CA VAL A 92 -19.55 2.45 -6.63
C VAL A 92 -18.04 2.34 -6.50
N ILE A 93 -17.36 1.95 -7.58
CA ILE A 93 -15.89 1.96 -7.63
C ILE A 93 -15.44 3.43 -7.74
N PRO A 94 -14.64 3.94 -6.77
CA PRO A 94 -14.16 5.31 -6.79
C PRO A 94 -13.44 5.65 -8.09
N LYS A 95 -13.52 6.91 -8.53
CA LYS A 95 -12.89 7.36 -9.78
C LYS A 95 -11.38 7.07 -9.80
N GLN A 96 -10.68 7.32 -8.70
CA GLN A 96 -9.25 7.07 -8.60
C GLN A 96 -8.90 5.58 -8.77
N ALA A 97 -9.73 4.68 -8.22
CA ALA A 97 -9.55 3.24 -8.42
C ALA A 97 -9.76 2.84 -9.88
N ARG A 98 -10.79 3.39 -10.53
CA ARG A 98 -11.05 3.13 -11.94
C ARG A 98 -9.91 3.60 -12.83
N GLU A 99 -9.38 4.80 -12.58
CA GLU A 99 -8.23 5.33 -13.32
C GLU A 99 -6.96 4.50 -13.10
N LEU A 100 -6.66 4.11 -11.86
CA LEU A 100 -5.47 3.33 -11.56
C LEU A 100 -5.50 1.91 -12.15
N PHE A 101 -6.67 1.25 -12.11
CA PHE A 101 -6.83 -0.13 -12.58
C PHE A 101 -7.40 -0.24 -14.00
N GLY A 102 -7.51 0.87 -14.73
CA GLY A 102 -8.02 0.87 -16.12
C GLY A 102 -9.42 0.26 -16.25
N ILE A 103 -10.31 0.59 -15.31
CA ILE A 103 -11.69 0.09 -15.29
C ILE A 103 -12.58 1.07 -16.04
N GLU A 104 -13.13 0.61 -17.15
CA GLU A 104 -13.97 1.40 -18.06
C GLU A 104 -15.41 0.86 -18.12
N PRO A 105 -16.39 1.71 -18.47
CA PRO A 105 -17.76 1.24 -18.72
C PRO A 105 -17.78 0.15 -19.81
N GLY A 106 -18.35 -1.01 -19.48
CA GLY A 106 -18.40 -2.18 -20.36
C GLY A 106 -17.41 -3.28 -19.98
N ASP A 107 -16.44 -3.00 -19.10
CA ASP A 107 -15.56 -4.03 -18.56
C ASP A 107 -16.33 -5.10 -17.80
N THR A 108 -15.92 -6.36 -17.99
CA THR A 108 -16.43 -7.48 -17.21
C THR A 108 -15.58 -7.65 -15.95
N MET A 109 -16.24 -7.57 -14.80
CA MET A 109 -15.61 -7.74 -13.49
C MET A 109 -15.95 -9.12 -12.92
N LEU A 110 -14.95 -9.83 -12.44
CA LEU A 110 -15.13 -11.02 -11.60
C LEU A 110 -15.34 -10.58 -10.16
N VAL A 111 -16.34 -11.17 -9.51
CA VAL A 111 -16.61 -11.01 -8.07
C VAL A 111 -16.40 -12.35 -7.42
N LEU A 112 -15.42 -12.42 -6.52
CA LEU A 112 -15.07 -13.60 -5.74
C LEU A 112 -15.48 -13.38 -4.28
N GLY A 113 -15.81 -14.46 -3.58
CA GLY A 113 -16.19 -14.42 -2.18
C GLY A 113 -15.58 -15.57 -1.40
N ASP A 114 -15.11 -15.24 -0.20
CA ASP A 114 -14.65 -16.17 0.82
C ASP A 114 -15.38 -15.81 2.12
N GLU A 115 -15.91 -16.81 2.84
CA GLU A 115 -16.74 -16.56 4.01
C GLU A 115 -15.97 -15.94 5.18
N GLU A 116 -14.65 -16.16 5.26
CA GLU A 116 -13.79 -15.63 6.32
C GLU A 116 -13.09 -14.33 5.90
N GLN A 117 -12.75 -14.18 4.62
CA GLN A 117 -11.95 -13.07 4.10
C GLN A 117 -12.77 -11.98 3.41
N GLY A 118 -14.00 -12.28 2.98
CA GLY A 118 -14.91 -11.33 2.36
C GLY A 118 -14.90 -11.36 0.83
N LEU A 119 -15.20 -10.22 0.20
CA LEU A 119 -15.35 -10.08 -1.25
C LEU A 119 -14.10 -9.52 -1.91
N ALA A 120 -13.75 -10.06 -3.08
CA ALA A 120 -12.72 -9.53 -3.96
C ALA A 120 -13.29 -9.24 -5.35
N VAL A 121 -12.84 -8.16 -5.98
CA VAL A 121 -13.24 -7.76 -7.33
C VAL A 121 -11.99 -7.55 -8.17
N LEU A 122 -11.99 -8.12 -9.38
CA LEU A 122 -10.89 -8.03 -10.33
C LEU A 122 -11.44 -8.05 -11.76
N LYS A 123 -10.70 -7.44 -12.69
CA LYS A 123 -11.07 -7.44 -14.11
C LYS A 123 -10.88 -8.85 -14.69
N ALA A 124 -11.84 -9.31 -15.49
CA ALA A 124 -11.82 -10.67 -16.03
C ALA A 124 -10.60 -10.93 -16.93
N ASP A 125 -10.24 -9.95 -17.76
CA ASP A 125 -9.10 -10.06 -18.68
C ASP A 125 -7.78 -10.20 -17.91
N ASP A 126 -7.53 -9.33 -16.93
CA ASP A 126 -6.35 -9.40 -16.05
C ASP A 126 -6.22 -10.75 -15.33
N PHE A 127 -7.35 -11.34 -14.93
CA PHE A 127 -7.36 -12.66 -14.31
C PHE A 127 -6.94 -13.74 -15.31
N MET A 128 -7.51 -13.71 -16.52
CA MET A 128 -7.21 -14.69 -17.56
C MET A 128 -5.75 -14.62 -18.00
N ASP A 129 -5.18 -13.42 -18.12
CA ASP A 129 -3.76 -13.21 -18.44
C ASP A 129 -2.85 -13.84 -17.38
N ARG A 130 -3.18 -13.65 -16.09
CA ARG A 130 -2.43 -14.27 -14.98
C ARG A 130 -2.53 -15.79 -14.98
N VAL A 131 -3.70 -16.35 -15.28
CA VAL A 131 -3.88 -17.81 -15.38
C VAL A 131 -3.07 -18.39 -16.55
N ALA A 132 -3.02 -17.69 -17.69
CA ALA A 132 -2.21 -18.10 -18.83
C ALA A 132 -0.71 -18.10 -18.51
N LEU A 133 -0.24 -17.07 -17.78
CA LEU A 133 1.14 -16.98 -17.31
C LEU A 133 1.50 -18.13 -16.34
N LEU A 134 0.59 -18.48 -15.42
CA LEU A 134 0.82 -19.59 -14.49
C LEU A 134 0.89 -20.95 -15.21
N ARG A 135 0.05 -21.17 -16.22
CA ARG A 135 0.11 -22.42 -17.02
C ARG A 135 1.44 -22.56 -17.74
N THR A 136 1.94 -21.49 -18.36
CA THR A 136 3.23 -21.51 -19.06
C THR A 136 4.40 -21.78 -18.13
N MET A 137 4.35 -21.33 -16.87
CA MET A 137 5.39 -21.64 -15.87
C MET A 137 5.37 -23.08 -15.37
N ILE A 138 4.20 -23.74 -15.34
CA ILE A 138 4.05 -25.12 -14.87
C ILE A 138 4.42 -26.13 -15.98
N ASP A 139 4.19 -25.76 -17.24
CA ASP A 139 4.47 -26.62 -18.41
C ASP A 139 5.94 -26.52 -18.91
N SER A 140 6.82 -25.82 -18.18
CA SER A 140 8.26 -25.64 -18.47
C SER A 140 9.15 -26.42 -17.51
#